data_AF-A0A940E618-F1
#
_entry.id   AF-A0A940E618-F1
#
_cell.length_a   1.000
_cell.length_b   1.000
_cell.length_c   1.000
_cell.angle_alpha   90.00
_cell.angle_beta   90.00
_cell.angle_gamma   90.00
#
_symmetry.space_group_name_H-M   'P 1'
#
loop_
_entity.id
_entity.type
_entity.pdbx_description
1 polymer ?
#
loop_
_entity_poly.entity_id
_entity_poly.type
_entity_poly.pdbx_seq_one_letter_code
_entity_poly.pdbx_strand_id
1 'polypeptide(L)'
;TVPFDTDPNKVKKIFKKIGAEMMEDEIHKDGFLQPFKSQGVFDFDDVGMIIRGKFMAKPGKQFTLRKEIFNRVKAAFKENGIDFARREVRVAIPGLDDAEHLSDEQKAAVGAAAGAVAQQAQQQDQQK
;
A
#
# COMPACT_ATOMS: atom_id res chain seq x y z
N THR A 1 -1.50 1.55 -1.47
CA THR A 1 -1.29 0.95 -2.78
C THR A 1 -1.14 -0.53 -2.63
N VAL A 2 -1.77 -1.32 -3.50
CA VAL A 2 -1.64 -2.78 -3.55
C VAL A 2 -0.97 -3.19 -4.86
N PRO A 3 -0.26 -4.32 -4.92
CA PRO A 3 0.31 -4.85 -6.16
C PRO A 3 -0.72 -5.00 -7.29
N PHE A 4 -0.26 -4.95 -8.55
CA PHE A 4 -1.13 -4.97 -9.74
C PHE A 4 -1.94 -6.26 -9.92
N ASP A 5 -1.45 -7.36 -9.36
CA ASP A 5 -2.09 -8.69 -9.36
C ASP A 5 -3.19 -8.82 -8.29
N THR A 6 -3.31 -7.86 -7.37
CA THR A 6 -4.34 -7.90 -6.32
C THR A 6 -5.73 -7.65 -6.88
N ASP A 7 -6.69 -8.56 -6.65
CA ASP A 7 -8.10 -8.37 -7.07
C ASP A 7 -8.78 -7.19 -6.34
N PRO A 8 -9.19 -6.13 -7.06
CA PRO A 8 -9.90 -5.00 -6.47
C PRO A 8 -11.24 -5.37 -5.82
N ASN A 9 -11.90 -6.43 -6.31
CA ASN A 9 -13.17 -6.90 -5.73
C ASN A 9 -12.95 -7.53 -4.35
N LYS A 10 -11.84 -8.24 -4.16
CA LYS A 10 -11.44 -8.76 -2.84
C LYS A 10 -11.21 -7.61 -1.86
N VAL A 11 -10.47 -6.57 -2.27
CA VAL A 11 -10.25 -5.37 -1.43
C VAL A 11 -11.55 -4.66 -1.10
N LYS A 12 -12.48 -4.52 -2.07
CA LYS A 12 -13.82 -3.96 -1.84
C LYS A 12 -14.59 -4.72 -0.77
N LYS A 13 -14.56 -6.06 -0.80
CA LYS A 13 -15.23 -6.91 0.21
C LYS A 13 -14.60 -6.72 1.59
N ILE A 14 -13.27 -6.67 1.68
CA ILE A 14 -12.54 -6.42 2.93
C ILE A 14 -12.94 -5.06 3.52
N PHE A 15 -12.92 -3.99 2.72
CA PHE A 15 -13.27 -2.65 3.21
C PHE A 15 -14.73 -2.58 3.68
N LYS A 16 -15.65 -3.25 2.98
CA LYS A 16 -17.06 -3.33 3.39
C LYS A 16 -17.21 -4.07 4.72
N LYS A 17 -16.47 -5.16 4.92
CA LYS A 17 -16.47 -5.93 6.18
C LYS A 17 -15.95 -5.10 7.35
N ILE A 18 -14.80 -4.44 7.18
CA ILE A 18 -14.24 -3.54 8.20
C ILE A 18 -15.24 -2.43 8.56
N GLY A 19 -15.88 -1.82 7.56
CA GLY A 19 -16.89 -0.80 7.79
C GLY A 19 -18.09 -1.30 8.59
N ALA A 20 -18.53 -2.54 8.39
CA ALA A 20 -19.62 -3.13 9.16
C ALA A 20 -19.19 -3.41 10.61
N GLU A 21 -18.04 -4.05 10.81
CA GLU A 21 -17.51 -4.37 12.14
C GLU A 21 -17.26 -3.11 12.99
N MET A 22 -16.85 -2.00 12.36
CA MET A 22 -16.65 -0.74 13.06
C MET A 22 -17.95 -0.02 13.44
N MET A 23 -19.07 -0.37 12.80
CA MET A 23 -20.40 0.13 13.19
C MET A 23 -21.00 -0.66 14.35
N GLU A 24 -20.52 -1.87 14.59
CA GLU A 24 -20.92 -2.71 15.73
C GLU A 24 -20.09 -2.42 16.99
N ASP A 25 -18.89 -1.86 16.82
CA ASP A 25 -17.98 -1.49 17.90
C ASP A 25 -18.51 -0.31 18.73
N GLU A 26 -18.74 -0.53 20.02
CA GLU A 26 -19.29 0.48 20.95
C GLU A 26 -18.43 1.74 21.07
N ILE A 27 -17.12 1.63 20.86
CA ILE A 27 -16.19 2.75 21.00
C ILE A 27 -16.25 3.67 19.77
N HIS A 28 -16.45 3.09 18.59
CA HIS A 28 -16.25 3.76 17.31
C HIS A 28 -17.55 4.07 16.57
N LYS A 29 -18.62 3.29 16.79
CA LYS A 29 -19.92 3.42 16.09
C LYS A 29 -20.47 4.84 16.13
N ASP A 30 -20.42 5.49 17.29
CA ASP A 30 -20.99 6.81 17.50
C ASP A 30 -20.21 7.93 16.80
N GLY A 31 -18.99 7.63 16.35
CA GLY A 31 -18.16 8.55 15.58
C GLY A 31 -18.52 8.62 14.10
N PHE A 32 -19.23 7.62 13.55
CA PHE A 32 -19.53 7.56 12.11
C PHE A 32 -20.83 8.29 11.76
N LEU A 33 -20.78 9.03 10.64
CA LEU A 33 -21.95 9.49 9.90
C LEU A 33 -22.22 8.60 8.69
N GLN A 34 -21.16 8.09 8.08
CA GLN A 34 -21.22 7.04 7.07
C GLN A 34 -20.09 6.04 7.29
N PRO A 35 -20.39 4.73 7.21
CA PRO A 35 -19.40 3.70 7.46
C PRO A 35 -18.28 3.73 6.41
N PHE A 36 -17.15 3.15 6.79
CA PHE A 36 -16.03 2.96 5.88
C PHE A 36 -16.41 2.04 4.71
N LYS A 37 -16.08 2.47 3.49
CA LYS A 37 -16.32 1.70 2.27
C LYS A 37 -15.28 1.99 1.20
N SER A 38 -15.08 1.05 0.28
CA SER A 38 -14.24 1.27 -0.90
C SER A 38 -14.85 2.31 -1.84
N GLN A 39 -13.99 3.19 -2.35
CA GLN A 39 -14.27 4.13 -3.44
C GLN A 39 -13.79 3.59 -4.80
N GLY A 40 -13.18 2.40 -4.82
CA GLY A 40 -12.62 1.79 -6.02
C GLY A 40 -11.14 2.13 -6.23
N VAL A 41 -10.62 1.69 -7.37
CA VAL A 41 -9.28 2.07 -7.86
C VAL A 41 -9.35 3.54 -8.27
N PHE A 42 -8.47 4.34 -7.70
CA PHE A 42 -8.34 5.76 -8.02
C PHE A 42 -7.39 5.97 -9.17
N ASP A 43 -6.24 5.30 -9.12
CA ASP A 43 -5.18 5.45 -10.12
C ASP A 43 -4.22 4.25 -10.07
N PHE A 44 -3.34 4.15 -11.07
CA PHE A 44 -2.23 3.22 -11.16
C PHE A 44 -0.92 4.01 -11.00
N ASP A 45 -0.13 3.63 -10.00
CA ASP A 45 1.18 4.20 -9.72
C ASP A 45 2.28 3.25 -10.22
N ASP A 46 3.54 3.66 -10.20
CA ASP A 46 4.69 2.86 -10.70
C ASP A 46 4.80 1.48 -10.03
N VAL A 47 4.31 1.36 -8.80
CA VAL A 47 4.49 0.17 -7.95
C VAL A 47 3.20 -0.63 -7.76
N GLY A 48 2.03 -0.11 -8.18
CA GLY A 48 0.77 -0.81 -8.01
C GLY A 48 -0.48 0.06 -8.13
N MET A 49 -1.62 -0.52 -7.74
CA MET A 49 -2.93 0.14 -7.77
C MET A 49 -3.21 0.95 -6.50
N ILE A 50 -3.61 2.21 -6.67
CA ILE A 50 -4.08 3.07 -5.59
C ILE A 50 -5.57 2.83 -5.37
N ILE A 51 -5.91 2.07 -4.33
CA ILE A 51 -7.31 1.85 -3.92
C ILE A 51 -7.68 2.83 -2.81
N ARG A 52 -8.76 3.58 -3.01
CA ARG A 52 -9.26 4.52 -2.00
C ARG A 52 -10.40 3.94 -1.18
N GLY A 53 -10.38 4.23 0.11
CA GLY A 53 -11.52 4.05 1.01
C GLY A 53 -12.04 5.40 1.48
N LYS A 54 -13.35 5.52 1.68
CA LYS A 54 -14.00 6.74 2.19
C LYS A 54 -14.90 6.41 3.36
N PHE A 55 -15.03 7.36 4.29
CA PHE A 55 -15.96 7.34 5.41
C PHE A 55 -16.34 8.78 5.74
N MET A 56 -17.45 8.97 6.46
CA MET A 56 -17.79 10.26 7.05
C MET A 56 -17.82 10.11 8.56
N ALA A 57 -17.14 11.01 9.25
CA ALA A 57 -17.04 11.03 10.70
C ALA A 57 -17.70 12.29 11.27
N LYS A 58 -18.16 12.23 12.51
CA LYS A 58 -18.54 13.41 13.27
C LYS A 58 -17.30 14.30 13.52
N PRO A 59 -17.47 15.63 13.59
CA PRO A 59 -16.38 16.55 13.89
C PRO A 59 -15.62 16.14 15.17
N GLY A 60 -14.29 16.10 15.09
CA GLY A 60 -13.41 15.72 16.20
C GLY A 60 -13.11 14.22 16.31
N LYS A 61 -13.82 13.35 15.59
CA LYS A 61 -13.58 11.90 15.61
C LYS A 61 -12.83 11.36 14.39
N GLN A 62 -12.55 12.21 13.39
CA GLN A 62 -11.92 11.82 12.13
C GLN A 62 -10.56 11.11 12.31
N PHE A 63 -9.74 11.57 13.26
CA PHE A 63 -8.40 11.02 13.46
C PHE A 63 -8.43 9.65 14.15
N THR A 64 -9.24 9.50 15.19
CA THR A 64 -9.42 8.23 15.91
C THR A 64 -9.96 7.15 14.98
N LEU A 65 -11.01 7.46 14.21
CA LEU A 65 -11.58 6.52 13.25
C LEU A 65 -10.59 6.18 12.15
N ARG A 66 -9.85 7.16 11.61
CA ARG A 66 -8.82 6.91 10.60
C ARG A 66 -7.74 5.95 11.11
N LYS A 67 -7.24 6.17 12.33
CA LYS A 67 -6.22 5.32 12.94
C LYS A 67 -6.72 3.88 13.05
N GLU A 68 -7.94 3.70 13.55
CA GLU A 68 -8.52 2.38 13.72
C GLU A 68 -8.79 1.68 12.39
N ILE A 69 -9.32 2.40 11.39
CA ILE A 69 -9.48 1.88 10.02
C ILE A 69 -8.14 1.38 9.48
N PHE A 70 -7.05 2.15 9.63
CA PHE A 70 -5.73 1.72 9.14
C PHE A 70 -5.19 0.47 9.85
N ASN A 71 -5.41 0.36 11.16
CA ASN A 71 -5.04 -0.85 11.90
C ASN A 71 -5.79 -2.07 11.39
N ARG A 72 -7.12 -1.97 11.23
CA ARG A 72 -7.96 -3.07 10.72
C ARG A 72 -7.65 -3.42 9.27
N VAL A 73 -7.41 -2.43 8.41
CA VAL A 73 -7.00 -2.67 7.02
C VAL A 73 -5.67 -3.42 6.97
N LYS A 74 -4.68 -3.01 7.77
CA LYS A 74 -3.37 -3.70 7.84
C LYS A 74 -3.54 -5.15 8.32
N ALA A 75 -4.34 -5.39 9.36
CA ALA A 75 -4.61 -6.73 9.86
C ALA A 75 -5.33 -7.60 8.82
N ALA A 76 -6.44 -7.09 8.26
CA ALA A 76 -7.22 -7.81 7.27
C ALA A 76 -6.43 -8.11 5.99
N PHE A 77 -5.55 -7.21 5.56
CA PHE A 77 -4.70 -7.44 4.40
C PHE A 77 -3.71 -8.58 4.67
N LYS A 78 -3.07 -8.58 5.85
CA LYS A 78 -2.18 -9.67 6.27
C LYS A 78 -2.90 -11.02 6.30
N GLU A 79 -4.09 -11.08 6.88
CA GLU A 79 -4.91 -12.30 6.95
C GLU A 79 -5.34 -12.81 5.58
N ASN A 80 -5.54 -11.90 4.62
CA ASN A 80 -5.98 -12.24 3.27
C ASN A 80 -4.80 -12.47 2.29
N GLY A 81 -3.56 -12.42 2.78
CA GLY A 81 -2.35 -12.56 1.95
C GLY A 81 -2.18 -11.43 0.94
N ILE A 82 -2.66 -10.23 1.25
CA ILE A 82 -2.49 -9.05 0.40
C ILE A 82 -1.34 -8.24 0.98
N ASP A 83 -0.21 -8.23 0.26
CA ASP A 83 0.91 -7.38 0.59
C ASP A 83 0.68 -5.94 0.12
N PHE A 84 1.28 -4.99 0.82
CA PHE A 84 1.36 -3.62 0.31
C PHE A 84 2.39 -3.56 -0.81
N ALA A 85 2.08 -2.77 -1.84
CA ALA A 85 3.02 -2.52 -2.92
C ALA A 85 4.31 -1.91 -2.36
N ARG A 86 5.44 -2.54 -2.67
CA ARG A 86 6.77 -2.05 -2.33
C ARG A 86 7.46 -1.60 -3.61
N ARG A 87 8.25 -0.53 -3.52
CA ARG A 87 9.10 -0.13 -4.63
C ARG A 87 10.26 -1.11 -4.72
N GLU A 88 10.29 -1.91 -5.78
CA GLU A 88 11.39 -2.82 -6.08
C GLU A 88 12.21 -2.27 -7.25
N VAL A 89 13.52 -2.36 -7.16
CA VAL A 89 14.44 -1.98 -8.24
C VAL A 89 15.02 -3.25 -8.82
N ARG A 90 14.72 -3.53 -10.09
CA ARG A 90 15.35 -4.60 -10.85
C ARG A 90 16.56 -4.02 -11.59
N VAL A 91 17.75 -4.53 -11.28
CA VAL A 91 18.99 -4.16 -11.96
C VAL A 91 19.36 -5.29 -12.91
N ALA A 92 19.39 -5.00 -14.21
CA ALA A 92 19.91 -5.91 -15.22
C ALA A 92 21.39 -5.62 -15.45
N ILE A 93 22.27 -6.59 -15.19
CA ILE A 93 23.70 -6.50 -15.49
C ILE A 93 23.96 -7.37 -16.73
N PRO A 94 24.39 -6.78 -17.85
CA PRO A 94 24.75 -7.57 -19.04
C PRO A 94 25.85 -8.59 -18.74
N GLY A 95 25.65 -9.85 -19.15
CA GLY A 95 26.63 -10.94 -19.01
C GLY A 95 26.62 -11.66 -17.66
N LEU A 96 25.59 -11.44 -16.85
CA LEU A 96 25.41 -12.10 -15.56
C LEU A 96 24.16 -12.99 -15.60
N ASP A 97 24.35 -14.27 -15.95
CA ASP A 97 23.26 -15.23 -16.10
C ASP A 97 22.90 -15.95 -14.78
N ASP A 98 23.84 -16.01 -13.81
CA ASP A 98 23.65 -16.62 -12.49
C ASP A 98 23.63 -15.57 -11.37
N ALA A 99 22.45 -15.35 -10.80
CA ALA A 99 22.25 -14.45 -9.66
C ALA A 99 22.74 -15.04 -8.32
N GLU A 100 23.07 -16.33 -8.28
CA GLU A 100 23.46 -17.04 -7.04
C GLU A 100 24.93 -16.85 -6.66
N HIS A 101 25.79 -16.45 -7.61
CA HIS A 101 27.22 -16.25 -7.39
C HIS A 101 27.70 -14.88 -7.90
N LEU A 102 27.29 -13.83 -7.19
CA LEU A 102 27.76 -12.47 -7.43
C LEU A 102 29.13 -12.25 -6.78
N SER A 103 30.10 -11.72 -7.54
CA SER A 103 31.35 -11.20 -6.99
C SER A 103 31.10 -9.95 -6.13
N ASP A 104 32.03 -9.60 -5.24
CA ASP A 104 31.89 -8.41 -4.39
C ASP A 104 31.84 -7.11 -5.22
N GLU A 105 32.54 -7.06 -6.36
CA GLU A 105 32.44 -5.95 -7.33
C GLU A 105 31.04 -5.87 -7.96
N GLN A 106 30.44 -7.00 -8.33
CA GLN A 106 29.10 -7.03 -8.91
C GLN A 106 28.03 -6.63 -7.87
N LYS A 107 28.16 -7.06 -6.61
CA LYS A 107 27.28 -6.62 -5.52
C LYS A 107 27.40 -5.11 -5.27
N ALA A 108 28.63 -4.59 -5.28
CA ALA A 108 28.87 -3.15 -5.17
C ALA A 108 28.26 -2.37 -6.34
N ALA A 109 28.36 -2.90 -7.57
CA ALA A 109 27.75 -2.29 -8.76
C ALA A 109 26.21 -2.30 -8.70
N VAL A 110 25.58 -3.40 -8.27
CA VAL A 110 24.13 -3.45 -8.03
C VAL A 110 23.71 -2.42 -6.98
N GLY A 111 24.43 -2.34 -5.85
CA GLY A 111 24.15 -1.39 -4.78
C GLY A 111 24.28 0.07 -5.23
N ALA A 112 25.33 0.38 -5.98
CA ALA A 112 25.54 1.72 -6.55
C ALA A 112 24.45 2.10 -7.56
N ALA A 113 24.10 1.18 -8.47
CA ALA A 113 23.04 1.39 -9.45
C ALA A 113 21.67 1.58 -8.79
N ALA A 114 21.31 0.72 -7.82
CA ALA A 114 20.07 0.85 -7.07
C ALA A 114 20.02 2.16 -6.26
N GLY A 115 21.15 2.57 -5.66
CA GLY A 115 21.28 3.83 -4.93
C GLY A 115 21.08 5.06 -5.82
N ALA A 116 21.69 5.06 -7.01
CA ALA A 116 21.53 6.14 -7.98
C ALA A 116 20.09 6.28 -8.49
N VAL A 117 19.41 5.15 -8.78
CA VAL A 117 18.00 5.14 -9.20
C VAL A 117 17.08 5.65 -8.07
N ALA A 118 17.35 5.26 -6.83
CA ALA A 118 16.59 5.75 -5.68
C ALA A 118 16.75 7.27 -5.49
N GLN A 119 17.97 7.81 -5.64
CA GLN A 119 18.23 9.26 -5.56
C GLN A 119 17.54 10.04 -6.68
N GLN A 120 17.54 9.52 -7.91
CA GLN A 120 16.86 10.15 -9.05
C GLN A 120 15.34 10.19 -8.86
N ALA A 121 14.74 9.10 -8.37
CA ALA A 121 13.31 9.06 -8.06
C ALA A 121 12.92 10.10 -6.99
N GLN A 122 13.72 10.23 -5.92
CA GLN A 122 13.48 11.22 -4.87
C GLN A 122 13.57 12.67 -5.35
N GLN A 123 14.40 12.95 -6.36
CA GLN A 123 14.51 14.29 -6.95
C GLN A 123 13.32 14.62 -7.86
N GLN A 124 12.79 13.63 -8.58
CA GLN A 124 11.61 13.81 -9.43
C GLN A 124 10.33 14.06 -8.61
N ASP A 125 10.17 13.37 -7.48
CA ASP A 125 9.02 13.56 -6.58
C ASP A 125 9.02 14.94 -5.89
N GLN A 126 10.19 15.57 -5.70
CA GLN A 126 10.31 16.91 -5.11
C GLN A 126 10.05 18.06 -6.11
N GLN A 127 10.05 17.77 -7.41
CA GLN A 127 9.83 18.76 -8.48
C GLN A 127 8.38 18.79 -8.98
N LYS A 128 7.54 17.87 -8.53
CA LYS A 128 6.08 17.84 -8.79
C LYS A 128 5.30 18.45 -7.64
#